data_AF-Q7MBJ7-F1
#
_entry.id   AF-Q7MBJ7-F1
#
_cell.length_a   1.000
_cell.length_b   1.000
_cell.length_c   1.000
_cell.angle_alpha   90.00
_cell.angle_beta   90.00
_cell.angle_gamma   90.00
#
_symmetry.space_group_name_H-M   'P 1'
#
loop_
_entity.id
_entity.type
_entity.pdbx_description
1 polymer ?
#
loop_
_entity_poly.entity_id
_entity_poly.type
_entity_poly.pdbx_seq_one_letter_code
_entity_poly.pdbx_strand_id
1 'polypeptide(L)'
;MMPRIIEYIGEETEISDYLPEHYPENQSCQVVKGIFINPNLRDDFDCTPNDEREFLENEHWYGRAYIVTDEFKSETYQEFANRVAKYDPKYQLESESEFNERNQQSKAAWLKAWPTGVRYEVRCLTGGAWDRSSSQGMFASLDEAVEKIESGIATYGYM
;
A
#
# COMPACT_ATOMS: atom_id res chain seq x y z
N MET A 1 10.85 -22.65 0.32
CA MET A 1 10.48 -21.42 1.02
C MET A 1 10.28 -21.78 2.48
N MET A 2 11.09 -21.23 3.38
CA MET A 2 10.91 -21.40 4.82
C MET A 2 10.90 -19.99 5.41
N PRO A 3 9.72 -19.46 5.79
CA PRO A 3 9.65 -18.12 6.32
C PRO A 3 10.49 -18.00 7.60
N ARG A 4 11.17 -16.87 7.75
CA ARG A 4 11.94 -16.55 8.95
C ARG A 4 11.00 -15.90 9.96
N ILE A 5 11.01 -16.35 11.21
CA ILE A 5 10.21 -15.73 12.29
C ILE A 5 11.16 -14.91 13.16
N ILE A 6 10.85 -13.64 13.33
CA ILE A 6 11.58 -12.71 14.20
C ILE A 6 10.65 -12.12 15.27
N GLU A 7 11.23 -11.57 16.34
CA GLU A 7 10.49 -10.71 17.27
C GLU A 7 10.69 -9.24 16.84
N TYR A 8 9.61 -8.57 16.46
CA TYR A 8 9.63 -7.17 16.03
C TYR A 8 8.46 -6.40 16.64
N ILE A 9 8.75 -5.25 17.28
CA ILE A 9 7.74 -4.41 17.97
C ILE A 9 6.96 -5.19 19.06
N GLY A 10 7.58 -6.24 19.62
CA GLY A 10 6.96 -7.08 20.66
C GLY A 10 5.96 -8.11 20.12
N GLU A 11 5.95 -8.36 18.81
CA GLU A 11 5.14 -9.37 18.16
C GLU A 11 6.01 -10.30 17.30
N GLU A 12 5.60 -11.56 17.13
CA GLU A 12 6.23 -12.48 16.17
C GLU A 12 5.87 -12.01 14.75
N THR A 13 6.89 -11.72 13.95
CA THR A 13 6.74 -11.31 12.56
C THR A 13 7.32 -12.37 11.64
N GLU A 14 6.49 -12.84 10.71
CA GLU A 14 6.89 -13.77 9.66
C GLU A 14 7.45 -12.98 8.47
N ILE A 15 8.66 -13.35 8.03
CA ILE A 15 9.36 -12.76 6.90
C ILE A 15 9.43 -13.78 5.78
N SER A 16 8.81 -13.45 4.64
CA SER A 16 8.82 -14.30 3.45
C SER A 16 10.12 -14.15 2.66
N ASP A 17 10.51 -15.19 1.92
CA ASP A 17 11.74 -15.17 1.11
C ASP A 17 11.64 -14.10 0.00
N TYR A 18 12.72 -13.36 -0.26
CA TYR A 18 12.78 -12.43 -1.40
C TYR A 18 13.00 -13.16 -2.74
N LEU A 19 11.89 -13.47 -3.41
CA LEU A 19 11.86 -14.23 -4.67
C LEU A 19 12.13 -13.37 -5.91
N PRO A 20 12.60 -13.97 -7.03
CA PRO A 20 12.83 -13.27 -8.29
C PRO A 20 11.65 -12.47 -8.84
N GLU A 21 10.41 -12.90 -8.59
CA GLU A 21 9.21 -12.17 -9.03
C GLU A 21 9.04 -10.79 -8.38
N HIS A 22 9.76 -10.50 -7.30
CA HIS A 22 9.80 -9.20 -6.64
C HIS A 22 10.95 -8.31 -7.13
N TYR A 23 11.75 -8.78 -8.09
CA TYR A 23 12.89 -8.01 -8.61
C TYR A 23 12.38 -6.97 -9.62
N PRO A 24 12.97 -5.77 -9.68
CA PRO A 24 12.58 -4.72 -10.64
C PRO A 24 12.55 -5.21 -12.10
N GLU A 25 13.52 -6.03 -12.50
CA GLU A 25 13.65 -6.58 -13.87
C GLU A 25 12.61 -7.64 -14.21
N ASN A 26 11.96 -8.25 -13.22
CA ASN A 26 10.97 -9.30 -13.40
C ASN A 26 9.53 -8.80 -13.17
N GLN A 27 9.34 -7.50 -12.96
CA GLN A 27 8.02 -6.91 -12.79
C GLN A 27 7.19 -7.03 -14.06
N SER A 28 5.95 -7.49 -13.92
CA SER A 28 4.95 -7.54 -14.99
C SER A 28 3.98 -6.36 -14.98
N CYS A 29 4.13 -5.47 -13.99
CA CYS A 29 3.28 -4.31 -13.81
C CYS A 29 3.58 -3.21 -14.85
N GLN A 30 2.70 -2.21 -14.93
CA GLN A 30 2.91 -1.09 -15.84
C GLN A 30 4.10 -0.24 -15.37
N VAL A 31 4.95 0.15 -16.32
CA VAL A 31 6.09 1.05 -16.07
C VAL A 31 5.95 2.31 -16.92
N VAL A 32 5.95 3.47 -16.28
CA VAL A 32 5.87 4.79 -16.94
C VAL A 32 7.09 5.60 -16.57
N LYS A 33 7.89 6.01 -17.55
CA LYS A 33 9.17 6.71 -17.34
C LYS A 33 10.09 6.03 -16.32
N GLY A 34 10.11 4.69 -16.27
CA GLY A 34 10.91 3.92 -15.31
C GLY A 34 10.31 3.81 -13.91
N ILE A 35 9.09 4.29 -13.70
CA ILE A 35 8.34 4.21 -12.43
C ILE A 35 7.34 3.06 -12.51
N PHE A 36 7.40 2.15 -11.55
CA PHE A 36 6.51 0.99 -11.44
C PHE A 36 5.15 1.40 -10.85
N ILE A 37 4.05 0.91 -11.45
CA ILE A 37 2.68 1.12 -10.98
C ILE A 37 2.13 -0.22 -10.47
N ASN A 38 1.83 -0.29 -9.17
CA ASN A 38 1.48 -1.51 -8.43
C ASN A 38 2.53 -2.63 -8.64
N PRO A 39 3.80 -2.41 -8.25
CA PRO A 39 4.80 -3.46 -8.31
C PRO A 39 4.39 -4.66 -7.45
N ASN A 40 4.77 -5.86 -7.91
CA ASN A 40 4.65 -7.11 -7.17
C ASN A 40 5.72 -7.18 -6.08
N LEU A 41 5.45 -6.52 -4.95
CA LEU A 41 6.29 -6.57 -3.74
C LEU A 41 5.92 -7.79 -2.89
N ARG A 42 6.74 -8.12 -1.88
CA ARG A 42 6.39 -9.14 -0.89
C ARG A 42 5.11 -8.75 -0.14
N ASP A 43 4.32 -9.74 0.26
CA ASP A 43 3.11 -9.50 1.06
C ASP A 43 3.45 -8.82 2.41
N ASP A 44 4.60 -9.15 2.98
CA ASP A 44 5.16 -8.58 4.20
C ASP A 44 6.09 -7.38 3.96
N PHE A 45 6.11 -6.78 2.75
CA PHE A 45 7.05 -5.71 2.41
C PHE A 45 6.99 -4.52 3.38
N ASP A 46 5.81 -4.10 3.83
CA ASP A 46 5.63 -3.03 4.83
C ASP A 46 5.65 -3.54 6.29
N CYS A 47 6.02 -4.80 6.50
CA CYS A 47 6.17 -5.40 7.82
C CYS A 47 7.59 -5.91 8.08
N THR A 48 8.44 -6.03 7.06
CA THR A 48 9.84 -6.42 7.21
C THR A 48 10.72 -5.24 7.67
N PRO A 49 11.43 -5.36 8.80
CA PRO A 49 12.44 -4.37 9.22
C PRO A 49 13.59 -4.28 8.23
N ASN A 50 14.17 -3.10 8.02
CA ASN A 50 15.21 -2.91 6.99
C ASN A 50 16.47 -3.77 7.23
N ASP A 51 16.85 -3.97 8.48
CA ASP A 51 18.00 -4.78 8.88
C ASP A 51 17.78 -6.30 8.66
N GLU A 52 16.52 -6.71 8.51
CA GLU A 52 16.13 -8.11 8.33
C GLU A 52 15.82 -8.48 6.87
N ARG A 53 15.73 -7.47 6.00
CA ARG A 53 15.57 -7.64 4.55
C ARG A 53 16.82 -8.26 3.95
N GLU A 54 16.62 -9.09 2.94
CA GLU A 54 17.71 -9.57 2.10
C GLU A 54 18.41 -8.38 1.44
N PHE A 55 19.74 -8.46 1.34
CA PHE A 55 20.58 -7.42 0.73
C PHE A 55 20.06 -6.96 -0.65
N LEU A 56 19.64 -7.91 -1.47
CA LEU A 56 19.10 -7.62 -2.80
C LEU A 56 17.78 -6.83 -2.75
N GLU A 57 16.92 -7.06 -1.77
CA GLU A 57 15.67 -6.29 -1.67
C GLU A 57 15.96 -4.82 -1.35
N ASN A 58 16.92 -4.57 -0.44
CA ASN A 58 17.37 -3.21 -0.13
C ASN A 58 17.99 -2.54 -1.36
N GLU A 59 18.92 -3.21 -2.07
CA GLU A 59 19.51 -2.69 -3.32
C GLU A 59 18.45 -2.39 -4.39
N HIS A 60 17.42 -3.22 -4.48
CA HIS A 60 16.37 -3.07 -5.48
C HIS A 60 15.38 -1.97 -5.15
N TRP A 61 14.90 -1.87 -3.91
CA TRP A 61 13.72 -1.07 -3.58
C TRP A 61 13.97 0.09 -2.62
N TYR A 62 15.06 0.08 -1.85
CA TYR A 62 15.37 1.19 -0.96
C TYR A 62 15.67 2.46 -1.77
N GLY A 63 15.01 3.57 -1.44
CA GLY A 63 15.10 4.82 -2.20
C GLY A 63 14.44 4.79 -3.58
N ARG A 64 13.88 3.66 -4.03
CA ARG A 64 13.13 3.57 -5.28
C ARG A 64 11.68 3.96 -5.05
N ALA A 65 11.24 5.03 -5.72
CA ALA A 65 9.83 5.40 -5.72
C ALA A 65 9.00 4.53 -6.65
N TYR A 66 7.77 4.23 -6.24
CA TYR A 66 6.77 3.52 -7.03
C TYR A 66 5.38 4.12 -6.75
N ILE A 67 4.42 3.77 -7.59
CA ILE A 67 3.03 4.24 -7.47
C ILE A 67 2.14 3.07 -7.08
N VAL A 68 1.26 3.27 -6.11
CA VAL A 68 0.16 2.35 -5.79
C VAL A 68 -1.16 3.03 -6.14
N THR A 69 -2.04 2.32 -6.83
CA THR A 69 -3.37 2.83 -7.16
C THR A 69 -4.42 2.28 -6.20
N ASP A 70 -5.39 3.10 -5.84
CA ASP A 70 -6.56 2.66 -5.09
C ASP A 70 -7.84 3.19 -5.75
N GLU A 71 -8.94 2.47 -5.55
CA GLU A 71 -10.26 2.79 -6.10
C GLU A 71 -11.31 2.73 -5.00
N PHE A 72 -12.46 3.37 -5.24
CA PHE A 72 -13.54 3.30 -4.27
C PHE A 72 -14.11 1.87 -4.18
N LYS A 73 -13.84 1.21 -3.06
CA LYS A 73 -14.40 -0.11 -2.74
C LYS A 73 -15.79 0.06 -2.16
N SER A 74 -16.81 -0.29 -2.93
CA SER A 74 -18.17 -0.45 -2.43
C SER A 74 -18.41 -1.90 -2.04
N GLU A 75 -19.01 -2.12 -0.87
CA GLU A 75 -19.57 -3.40 -0.48
C GLU A 75 -21.09 -3.27 -0.32
N THR A 76 -21.80 -4.37 -0.43
CA THR A 76 -23.24 -4.46 -0.09
C THR A 76 -23.42 -4.45 1.43
N TYR A 77 -24.63 -4.10 1.90
CA TYR A 77 -24.93 -4.16 3.34
C TYR A 77 -24.74 -5.56 3.92
N GLN A 78 -25.03 -6.61 3.15
CA GLN A 78 -24.83 -7.99 3.57
C GLN A 78 -23.34 -8.34 3.72
N GLU A 79 -22.49 -7.90 2.80
CA GLU A 79 -21.03 -8.08 2.89
C GLU A 79 -20.46 -7.33 4.10
N PHE A 80 -20.90 -6.09 4.32
CA PHE A 80 -20.56 -5.29 5.50
C PHE A 80 -20.93 -6.02 6.80
N ALA A 81 -22.19 -6.46 6.92
CA ALA A 81 -22.69 -7.15 8.10
C ALA A 81 -21.91 -8.44 8.39
N ASN A 82 -21.65 -9.24 7.35
CA ASN A 82 -20.87 -10.48 7.46
C ASN A 82 -19.42 -10.20 7.89
N ARG A 83 -18.78 -9.18 7.30
CA ARG A 83 -17.42 -8.77 7.63
C ARG A 83 -17.32 -8.33 9.08
N VAL A 84 -18.21 -7.46 9.53
CA VAL A 84 -18.22 -6.95 10.91
C VAL A 84 -18.48 -8.07 11.91
N ALA A 85 -19.47 -8.93 11.67
CA ALA A 85 -19.79 -10.05 12.55
C ALA A 85 -18.63 -11.04 12.71
N LYS A 86 -17.74 -11.17 11.72
CA LYS A 86 -16.54 -12.01 11.79
C LYS A 86 -15.52 -11.47 12.80
N TYR A 87 -15.35 -10.16 12.89
CA TYR A 87 -14.33 -9.53 13.74
C TYR A 87 -14.86 -9.11 15.11
N ASP A 88 -16.11 -8.61 15.16
CA ASP A 88 -16.79 -8.24 16.40
C ASP A 88 -18.27 -8.65 16.34
N PRO A 89 -18.61 -9.85 16.83
CA PRO A 89 -19.99 -10.34 16.87
C PRO A 89 -20.94 -9.51 17.74
N LYS A 90 -20.41 -8.62 18.60
CA LYS A 90 -21.20 -7.78 19.50
C LYS A 90 -21.42 -6.38 18.95
N TYR A 91 -20.82 -6.07 17.80
CA TYR A 91 -20.98 -4.79 17.16
C TYR A 91 -22.44 -4.58 16.76
N GLN A 92 -23.01 -3.47 17.22
CA GLN A 92 -24.35 -3.08 16.82
C GLN A 92 -24.29 -2.48 15.41
N LEU A 93 -24.74 -3.27 14.42
CA LEU A 93 -24.82 -2.81 13.04
C LEU A 93 -25.75 -1.60 12.92
N GLU A 94 -25.33 -0.62 12.14
CA GLU A 94 -26.22 0.44 11.65
C GLU A 94 -27.30 -0.16 10.74
N SER A 95 -28.39 0.56 10.51
CA SER A 95 -29.42 0.11 9.58
C SER A 95 -28.91 0.10 8.13
N GLU A 96 -29.55 -0.69 7.27
CA GLU A 96 -29.22 -0.73 5.84
C GLU A 96 -29.35 0.66 5.17
N SER A 97 -30.30 1.48 5.62
CA SER A 97 -30.47 2.85 5.12
C SER A 97 -29.29 3.74 5.50
N GLU A 98 -28.86 3.70 6.76
CA GLU A 98 -27.72 4.48 7.26
C GLU A 98 -26.42 4.07 6.56
N PHE A 99 -26.20 2.75 6.40
CA PHE A 99 -25.08 2.20 5.63
C PHE A 99 -25.06 2.73 4.20
N ASN A 100 -26.20 2.66 3.51
CA ASN A 100 -26.30 3.11 2.12
C ASN A 100 -26.05 4.61 1.97
N GLU A 101 -26.58 5.42 2.88
CA GLU A 101 -26.32 6.86 2.90
C GLU A 101 -24.84 7.17 3.15
N ARG A 102 -24.24 6.55 4.17
CA ARG A 102 -22.80 6.68 4.47
C ARG A 102 -21.92 6.24 3.30
N ASN A 103 -22.28 5.16 2.61
CA ASN A 103 -21.58 4.66 1.44
C ASN A 103 -21.68 5.63 0.26
N GLN A 104 -22.86 6.22 0.01
CA GLN A 104 -23.05 7.25 -1.02
C GLN A 104 -22.23 8.51 -0.71
N GLN A 105 -22.24 8.98 0.54
CA GLN A 105 -21.44 10.13 0.97
C GLN A 105 -19.93 9.86 0.82
N SER A 106 -19.48 8.66 1.20
CA SER A 106 -18.09 8.24 1.06
C SER A 106 -17.67 8.17 -0.40
N LYS A 107 -18.53 7.64 -1.28
CA LYS A 107 -18.29 7.62 -2.74
C LYS A 107 -18.22 9.02 -3.33
N ALA A 108 -19.13 9.91 -2.92
CA ALA A 108 -19.13 11.30 -3.37
C ALA A 108 -17.87 12.04 -2.91
N ALA A 109 -17.42 11.83 -1.67
CA ALA A 109 -16.18 12.38 -1.15
C ALA A 109 -14.95 11.82 -1.90
N TRP A 110 -14.94 10.51 -2.19
CA TRP A 110 -13.89 9.87 -2.98
C TRP A 110 -13.79 10.48 -4.38
N LEU A 111 -14.90 10.55 -5.12
CA LEU A 111 -14.93 11.13 -6.47
C LEU A 111 -14.63 12.64 -6.47
N LYS A 112 -14.93 13.34 -5.37
CA LYS A 112 -14.53 14.74 -5.21
C LYS A 112 -13.01 14.89 -5.07
N ALA A 113 -12.35 13.99 -4.35
CA ALA A 113 -10.90 14.01 -4.19
C ALA A 113 -10.17 13.44 -5.43
N TRP A 114 -10.76 12.41 -6.05
CA TRP A 114 -10.19 11.65 -7.16
C TRP A 114 -11.21 11.59 -8.31
N PRO A 115 -11.29 12.62 -9.17
CA PRO A 115 -12.34 12.74 -10.18
C PRO A 115 -12.41 11.61 -11.21
N THR A 116 -11.29 10.92 -11.45
CA THR A 116 -11.22 9.74 -12.32
C THR A 116 -11.66 8.45 -11.64
N GLY A 117 -11.92 8.48 -10.33
CA GLY A 117 -12.17 7.31 -9.50
C GLY A 117 -10.92 6.64 -8.95
N VAL A 118 -9.74 6.99 -9.46
CA VAL A 118 -8.46 6.38 -9.10
C VAL A 118 -7.60 7.37 -8.30
N ARG A 119 -7.11 6.94 -7.15
CA ARG A 119 -6.08 7.64 -6.38
C ARG A 119 -4.71 7.05 -6.72
N TYR A 120 -3.74 7.90 -7.01
CA TYR A 120 -2.34 7.51 -7.24
C TYR A 120 -1.50 7.91 -6.02
N GLU A 121 -1.08 6.95 -5.21
CA GLU A 121 -0.19 7.20 -4.07
C GLU A 121 1.26 6.93 -4.46
N VAL A 122 2.12 7.92 -4.28
CA VAL A 122 3.57 7.74 -4.44
C VAL A 122 4.13 7.18 -3.14
N ARG A 123 4.82 6.05 -3.23
CA ARG A 123 5.44 5.34 -2.12
C ARG A 123 6.93 5.20 -2.35
N CYS A 124 7.72 5.14 -1.29
CA CYS A 124 9.12 4.80 -1.37
C CYS A 124 9.58 4.11 -0.09
N LEU A 125 10.35 3.03 -0.20
CA LEU A 125 11.02 2.43 0.95
C LEU A 125 12.18 3.33 1.38
N THR A 126 12.01 4.02 2.49
CA THR A 126 13.02 4.95 3.02
C THR A 126 13.32 4.72 4.49
N GLY A 127 12.77 3.67 5.13
CA GLY A 127 12.86 3.51 6.59
C GLY A 127 11.92 4.44 7.37
N GLY A 128 10.65 4.52 6.93
CA GLY A 128 9.63 5.32 7.61
C GLY A 128 9.28 4.79 9.00
N ALA A 129 8.09 5.13 9.51
CA ALA A 129 7.60 4.56 10.77
C ALA A 129 7.64 3.02 10.72
N TRP A 130 8.47 2.43 11.58
CA TRP A 130 8.70 0.98 11.64
C TRP A 130 9.21 0.38 10.33
N ASP A 131 10.18 1.06 9.68
CA ASP A 131 10.84 0.63 8.45
C ASP A 131 9.93 0.42 7.23
N ARG A 132 8.69 0.89 7.33
CA ARG A 132 7.71 0.87 6.25
C ARG A 132 8.11 1.76 5.09
N SER A 133 7.56 1.46 3.91
CA SER A 133 7.50 2.46 2.87
C SER A 133 6.76 3.71 3.38
N SER A 134 7.23 4.87 2.94
CA SER A 134 6.67 6.16 3.31
C SER A 134 5.82 6.70 2.16
N SER A 135 4.66 7.25 2.52
CA SER A 135 3.82 8.00 1.57
C SER A 135 4.52 9.31 1.23
N GLN A 136 4.66 9.59 -0.06
CA GLN A 136 5.23 10.83 -0.60
C GLN A 136 4.15 11.79 -1.11
N GLY A 137 2.89 11.36 -1.06
CA GLY A 137 1.73 12.12 -1.51
C GLY A 137 0.70 11.23 -2.21
N MET A 138 -0.54 11.74 -2.28
CA MET A 138 -1.65 11.13 -3.01
C MET A 138 -2.15 12.12 -4.06
N PHE A 139 -2.33 11.64 -5.29
CA PHE A 139 -2.58 12.45 -6.47
C PHE A 139 -3.82 11.96 -7.21
N ALA A 140 -4.50 12.89 -7.89
CA ALA A 140 -5.72 12.60 -8.65
C ALA A 140 -5.42 12.09 -10.07
N SER A 141 -4.18 12.19 -10.51
CA SER A 141 -3.72 11.75 -11.82
C SER A 141 -2.35 11.05 -11.76
N LEU A 142 -2.11 10.20 -12.75
CA LEU A 142 -0.81 9.55 -12.92
C LEU A 142 0.30 10.58 -13.23
N ASP A 143 -0.01 11.61 -14.02
CA ASP A 143 0.97 12.62 -14.40
C ASP A 143 1.48 13.43 -13.20
N GLU A 144 0.60 13.84 -12.28
CA GLU A 144 0.99 14.51 -11.03
C GLU A 144 1.84 13.60 -10.12
N ALA A 145 1.52 12.31 -10.05
CA ALA A 145 2.30 11.34 -9.28
C ALA A 145 3.70 11.13 -9.89
N VAL A 146 3.80 11.09 -11.22
CA VAL A 146 5.08 11.02 -11.95
C VAL A 146 5.89 12.30 -11.73
N GLU A 147 5.26 13.47 -11.87
CA GLU A 147 5.90 14.76 -11.62
C GLU A 147 6.43 14.85 -10.19
N LYS A 148 5.69 14.34 -9.20
CA LYS A 148 6.16 14.27 -7.81
C LYS A 148 7.47 13.50 -7.71
N ILE A 149 7.55 12.32 -8.34
CA ILE A 149 8.77 11.49 -8.31
C ILE A 149 9.93 12.20 -9.03
N GLU A 150 9.68 12.78 -10.21
CA GLU A 150 10.68 13.52 -10.98
C GLU A 150 11.19 14.77 -10.24
N SER A 151 10.34 15.43 -9.44
CA SER A 151 10.70 16.57 -8.59
C SER A 151 11.51 16.18 -7.34
N GLY A 152 11.60 14.87 -7.04
CA GLY A 152 12.27 14.32 -5.89
C GLY A 152 11.32 13.82 -4.80
N ILE A 153 11.83 12.85 -4.04
CA ILE A 153 11.15 12.24 -2.90
C ILE A 153 11.85 12.60 -1.60
N ALA A 154 11.10 12.62 -0.50
CA ALA A 154 11.68 12.73 0.83
C ALA A 154 12.23 11.36 1.24
N THR A 155 13.54 11.30 1.49
CA THR A 155 14.20 10.13 2.08
C THR A 155 14.49 10.40 3.54
N TYR A 156 14.05 9.51 4.43
CA TYR A 156 14.32 9.57 5.86
C TYR A 156 15.44 8.57 6.16
N GLY A 157 16.67 8.95 5.78
CA GLY A 157 17.75 7.99 5.55
C GLY A 157 18.08 7.01 6.68
N TYR A 158 18.60 5.86 6.28
CA TYR A 158 19.92 5.44 6.79
C TYR A 158 20.99 6.22 6.00
N MET A 159 21.79 6.99 6.72
CA MET A 159 23.01 7.65 6.22
C MET A 159 24.21 6.84 6.67
#